data_AF-A0A1Q4DXI2-F1
#
_entry.id   AF-A0A1Q4DXI2-F1
#
_cell.length_a   1.000
_cell.length_b   1.000
_cell.length_c   1.000
_cell.angle_alpha   90.00
_cell.angle_beta   90.00
_cell.angle_gamma   90.00
#
_symmetry.space_group_name_H-M   'P 1'
#
loop_
_entity.id
_entity.type
_entity.pdbx_description
1 polymer ?
#
loop_
_entity_poly.entity_id
_entity_poly.type
_entity_poly.pdbx_seq_one_letter_code
_entity_poly.pdbx_strand_id
1 'polypeptide(L)'
;MPGEAAAASAALLISRERRPGMRLCLAHAGGALPAVLPRLDRGELLVGRAGERLPTVRARDLWCDSLAYDADSLRRAVARFGPGHVVLGTGYPFAALETPAWPASTASTTTCADPIGRDNALDMIAAIYRDSAVHDTGGPSWARSSASA
;
A
#
# COMPACT_ATOMS: atom_id res chain seq x y z
N MET A 1 2.30 9.64 -11.47
CA MET A 1 3.70 10.08 -11.34
C MET A 1 4.10 10.00 -9.85
N PRO A 2 5.39 9.80 -9.50
CA PRO A 2 5.81 9.48 -8.13
C PRO A 2 5.53 10.56 -7.07
N GLY A 3 5.52 11.84 -7.46
CA GLY A 3 5.30 12.96 -6.54
C GLY A 3 3.85 13.06 -6.08
N GLU A 4 2.90 12.84 -6.98
CA GLU A 4 1.46 12.90 -6.74
C GLU A 4 1.00 11.73 -5.87
N ALA A 5 1.51 10.52 -6.15
CA ALA A 5 1.25 9.35 -5.32
C ALA A 5 1.74 9.59 -3.88
N ALA A 6 2.92 10.19 -3.71
CA ALA A 6 3.47 10.53 -2.41
C ALA A 6 2.65 11.62 -1.69
N ALA A 7 2.26 12.68 -2.39
CA ALA A 7 1.45 13.76 -1.80
C ALA A 7 0.08 13.25 -1.33
N ALA A 8 -0.62 12.49 -2.17
CA ALA A 8 -1.93 11.94 -1.84
C ALA A 8 -1.87 10.96 -0.66
N SER A 9 -0.91 10.04 -0.67
CA SER A 9 -0.73 9.08 0.43
C SER A 9 -0.25 9.75 1.72
N ALA A 10 0.63 10.75 1.65
CA ALA A 10 1.03 11.54 2.81
C ALA A 10 -0.15 12.27 3.43
N ALA A 11 -1.03 12.87 2.61
CA ALA A 11 -2.24 13.52 3.10
C ALA A 11 -3.14 12.55 3.86
N LEU A 12 -3.34 11.32 3.36
CA LEU A 12 -4.10 10.27 4.05
C LEU A 12 -3.46 9.84 5.38
N LEU A 13 -2.14 9.67 5.41
CA LEU A 13 -1.42 9.28 6.63
C LEU A 13 -1.46 10.35 7.73
N ILE A 14 -1.48 11.63 7.33
CA ILE A 14 -1.53 12.78 8.24
C ILE A 14 -2.98 13.09 8.67
N SER A 15 -3.98 12.91 7.77
CA SER A 15 -5.40 13.08 8.11
C SER A 15 -5.93 11.99 9.03
N ARG A 16 -5.28 10.81 9.03
CA ARG A 16 -5.64 9.63 9.83
C ARG A 16 -6.99 9.06 9.46
N GLU A 17 -7.55 9.48 8.34
CA GLU A 17 -8.80 8.96 7.84
C GLU A 17 -8.58 7.52 7.37
N ARG A 18 -9.12 6.58 8.13
CA ARG A 18 -9.13 5.17 7.75
C ARG A 18 -10.53 4.62 7.80
N ARG A 19 -10.93 4.01 6.69
CA ARG A 19 -12.12 3.15 6.64
C ARG A 19 -11.72 1.73 7.05
N PRO A 20 -12.37 1.14 8.06
CA PRO A 20 -12.15 -0.26 8.42
C PRO A 20 -12.30 -1.17 7.20
N GLY A 21 -11.44 -2.18 7.07
CA GLY A 21 -11.45 -3.11 5.93
C GLY A 21 -10.91 -2.55 4.61
N MET A 22 -10.68 -1.23 4.49
CA MET A 22 -10.10 -0.65 3.28
C MET A 22 -8.63 -1.06 3.14
N ARG A 23 -8.23 -1.57 1.97
CA ARG A 23 -6.84 -1.76 1.57
C ARG A 23 -6.48 -0.80 0.45
N LEU A 24 -5.37 -0.08 0.60
CA LEU A 24 -4.88 0.87 -0.39
C LEU A 24 -3.53 0.39 -0.91
N CYS A 25 -3.44 0.13 -2.22
CA CYS A 25 -2.21 -0.23 -2.91
C CYS A 25 -1.69 0.96 -3.71
N LEU A 26 -0.48 1.41 -3.40
CA LEU A 26 0.18 2.54 -4.03
C LEU A 26 1.00 2.07 -5.23
N ALA A 27 0.83 2.74 -6.36
CA ALA A 27 1.61 2.46 -7.56
C ALA A 27 3.07 2.92 -7.42
N HIS A 28 3.96 2.31 -8.22
CA HIS A 28 5.37 2.66 -8.36
C HIS A 28 6.16 2.59 -7.04
N ALA A 29 6.03 1.49 -6.30
CA ALA A 29 6.66 1.28 -5.00
C ALA A 29 6.33 2.37 -3.95
N GLY A 30 5.15 2.99 -4.07
CA GLY A 30 4.72 4.10 -3.22
C GLY A 30 5.22 5.48 -3.67
N GLY A 31 5.79 5.59 -4.86
CA GLY A 31 6.36 6.83 -5.38
C GLY A 31 7.45 7.38 -4.46
N ALA A 32 7.40 8.68 -4.16
CA ALA A 32 8.34 9.31 -3.24
C ALA A 32 8.00 9.11 -1.74
N LEU A 33 6.87 8.48 -1.39
CA LEU A 33 6.43 8.34 0.00
C LEU A 33 7.49 7.70 0.91
N PRO A 34 8.14 6.57 0.55
CA PRO A 34 9.11 5.89 1.42
C PRO A 34 10.29 6.78 1.84
N ALA A 35 10.66 7.75 1.00
CA ALA A 35 11.73 8.70 1.27
C ALA A 35 11.29 9.83 2.21
N VAL A 36 10.04 10.29 2.12
CA VAL A 36 9.55 11.44 2.89
C VAL A 36 8.94 11.07 4.25
N LEU A 37 8.63 9.79 4.51
CA LEU A 37 8.03 9.34 5.78
C LEU A 37 8.74 9.86 7.05
N PRO A 38 10.08 9.80 7.19
CA PRO A 38 10.75 10.34 8.38
C PRO A 38 10.54 11.85 8.58
N ARG A 39 10.37 12.60 7.47
CA ARG A 39 10.09 14.03 7.52
C ARG A 39 8.67 14.30 8.00
N LEU A 40 7.71 13.43 7.66
CA LEU A 40 6.34 13.47 8.14
C LEU A 40 6.26 13.13 9.64
N ASP A 41 7.01 12.12 10.10
CA ASP A 41 7.13 11.80 11.52
C ASP A 41 7.60 13.02 12.31
N ARG A 42 8.68 13.68 11.87
CA ARG A 42 9.16 14.91 12.49
C ARG A 42 8.11 16.02 12.49
N GLY A 43 7.32 16.13 11.43
CA GLY A 43 6.21 17.09 11.34
C GLY A 43 5.15 16.86 12.41
N GLU A 44 4.64 15.63 12.55
CA GLU A 44 3.66 15.25 13.56
C GLU A 44 4.19 15.47 14.99
N LEU A 45 5.46 15.16 15.25
CA LEU A 45 6.09 15.40 16.55
C LEU A 45 6.14 16.90 16.91
N LEU A 46 6.45 17.77 15.94
CA LEU A 46 6.53 19.22 16.16
C LEU A 46 5.17 19.85 16.47
N VAL A 47 4.08 19.30 15.94
CA VAL A 47 2.71 19.78 16.20
C VAL A 47 2.06 19.08 17.41
N GLY A 48 2.84 18.40 18.25
CA GLY A 48 2.35 17.77 19.48
C GLY A 48 1.51 16.51 19.26
N ARG A 49 1.57 15.88 18.08
CA ARG A 49 0.78 14.70 17.72
C ARG A 49 1.49 13.36 18.02
N ALA A 50 2.50 13.38 18.90
CA ALA A 50 3.37 12.26 19.23
C ALA A 50 2.69 11.09 19.96
N GLY A 51 1.50 11.29 20.54
CA GLY A 51 0.77 10.28 21.32
C GLY A 51 0.14 9.14 20.50
N GLU A 52 0.37 9.09 19.19
CA GLU A 52 -0.20 8.09 18.28
C GLU A 52 0.86 7.40 17.41
N ARG A 53 0.44 6.38 16.65
CA ARG A 53 1.29 5.73 15.63
C ARG A 53 1.81 6.77 14.64
N LEU A 54 3.12 6.97 14.56
CA LEU A 54 3.74 7.89 13.60
C LEU A 54 3.45 7.49 12.14
N PRO A 55 3.50 8.41 11.16
CA PRO A 55 3.35 8.12 9.74
C PRO A 55 4.15 6.90 9.25
N THR A 56 5.42 6.73 9.67
CA THR A 56 6.21 5.54 9.34
C THR A 56 5.57 4.24 9.84
N VAL A 57 4.91 4.27 10.99
CA VAL A 57 4.21 3.11 11.56
C VAL A 57 2.87 2.90 10.84
N ARG A 58 2.12 3.97 10.53
CA ARG A 58 0.86 3.90 9.78
C ARG A 58 1.06 3.44 8.33
N ALA A 59 2.21 3.75 7.73
CA ALA A 59 2.57 3.30 6.38
C ALA A 59 2.62 1.77 6.27
N ARG A 60 2.83 1.04 7.37
CA ARG A 60 2.72 -0.42 7.39
C ARG A 60 1.32 -0.94 7.07
N ASP A 61 0.28 -0.10 7.12
CA ASP A 61 -1.10 -0.50 6.77
C ASP A 61 -1.42 -0.21 5.29
N LEU A 62 -0.43 0.24 4.53
CA LEU A 62 -0.52 0.50 3.09
C LEU A 62 0.20 -0.62 2.34
N TRP A 63 -0.30 -0.88 1.13
CA TRP A 63 0.31 -1.79 0.17
C TRP A 63 1.01 -0.97 -0.92
N CYS A 64 1.97 -1.56 -1.61
CA CYS A 64 2.49 -0.98 -2.85
C CYS A 64 2.85 -2.07 -3.87
N ASP A 65 2.98 -1.68 -5.14
CA ASP A 65 3.59 -2.55 -6.14
C ASP A 65 5.14 -2.56 -6.03
N SER A 66 5.80 -3.39 -6.83
CA SER A 66 7.26 -3.53 -6.88
C SER A 66 7.93 -2.64 -7.93
N LEU A 67 7.19 -1.78 -8.64
CA LEU A 67 7.69 -1.05 -9.80
C LEU A 67 8.58 0.12 -9.37
N ALA A 68 9.84 -0.18 -9.05
CA ALA A 68 10.81 0.77 -8.50
C ALA A 68 12.02 1.04 -9.43
N TYR A 69 12.20 0.25 -10.49
CA TYR A 69 13.33 0.27 -11.44
C TYR A 69 14.73 -0.01 -10.86
N ASP A 70 14.93 0.06 -9.55
CA ASP A 70 16.18 -0.28 -8.89
C ASP A 70 15.97 -0.98 -7.54
N ALA A 71 16.97 -1.76 -7.13
CA ALA A 71 16.91 -2.57 -5.92
C ALA A 71 16.89 -1.74 -4.64
N ASP A 72 17.50 -0.56 -4.61
CA ASP A 72 17.61 0.27 -3.40
C ASP A 72 16.28 0.93 -3.07
N SER A 73 15.59 1.42 -4.09
CA SER A 73 14.24 1.94 -4.02
C SER A 73 13.25 0.86 -3.58
N LEU A 74 13.33 -0.34 -4.16
CA LEU A 74 12.49 -1.47 -3.73
C LEU A 74 12.78 -1.88 -2.28
N ARG A 75 14.05 -2.00 -1.88
CA ARG A 75 14.43 -2.29 -0.48
C ARG A 75 13.88 -1.25 0.47
N ARG A 76 13.90 0.04 0.09
CA ARG A 76 13.30 1.10 0.89
C ARG A 76 11.79 0.94 1.01
N ALA A 77 11.09 0.62 -0.08
CA ALA A 77 9.65 0.36 -0.04
C ALA A 77 9.33 -0.84 0.88
N VAL A 78 10.00 -1.97 0.71
CA VAL A 78 9.87 -3.15 1.59
C VAL A 78 10.15 -2.80 3.05
N ALA A 79 11.19 -2.01 3.32
CA ALA A 79 11.51 -1.57 4.67
C ALA A 79 10.46 -0.63 5.28
N ARG A 80 9.65 0.09 4.48
CA ARG A 80 8.62 1.02 4.97
C ARG A 80 7.22 0.39 5.05
N PHE A 81 6.81 -0.38 4.05
CA PHE A 81 5.49 -1.01 3.98
C PHE A 81 5.47 -2.39 4.64
N GLY A 82 6.57 -3.13 4.55
CA GLY A 82 6.72 -4.49 5.07
C GLY A 82 6.75 -5.51 3.94
N PRO A 83 7.51 -6.61 4.10
CA PRO A 83 7.69 -7.60 3.05
C PRO A 83 6.38 -8.32 2.66
N GLY A 84 5.37 -8.33 3.53
CA GLY A 84 4.05 -8.89 3.24
C GLY A 84 3.10 -7.93 2.50
N HIS A 85 3.46 -6.65 2.33
CA HIS A 85 2.59 -5.62 1.75
C HIS A 85 3.16 -5.02 0.44
N VAL A 86 4.09 -5.73 -0.20
CA VAL A 86 4.64 -5.36 -1.51
C VAL A 86 4.25 -6.43 -2.52
N VAL A 87 3.57 -6.06 -3.60
CA VAL A 87 3.10 -7.00 -4.64
C VAL A 87 3.82 -6.75 -5.96
N LEU A 88 3.90 -7.76 -6.82
CA LEU A 88 4.45 -7.58 -8.17
C LEU A 88 3.63 -6.56 -8.98
N GLY A 89 4.30 -5.58 -9.57
CA GLY A 89 3.71 -4.69 -10.58
C GLY A 89 4.73 -4.36 -11.66
N THR A 90 4.29 -4.44 -12.92
CA THR A 90 5.19 -4.34 -14.09
C THR A 90 5.01 -3.05 -14.89
N GLY A 91 3.91 -2.32 -14.69
CA GLY A 91 3.56 -1.16 -15.53
C GLY A 91 3.06 -1.54 -16.93
N TYR A 92 2.84 -2.82 -17.23
CA TYR A 92 2.24 -3.24 -18.50
C TYR A 92 0.83 -2.63 -18.70
N PRO A 93 0.44 -2.19 -19.91
CA PRO A 93 1.18 -2.22 -21.18
C PRO A 93 1.89 -0.89 -21.53
N PHE A 94 2.19 -0.03 -20.55
CA PHE A 94 2.76 1.29 -20.82
C PHE A 94 4.23 1.20 -21.25
N ALA A 95 4.72 2.18 -22.02
CA ALA A 95 6.12 2.21 -22.47
C ALA A 95 7.14 2.21 -21.32
N ALA A 96 6.76 2.76 -20.17
CA ALA A 96 7.52 2.72 -18.92
C ALA A 96 7.18 1.44 -18.13
N LEU A 97 7.30 0.27 -18.77
CA LEU A 97 7.15 -1.03 -18.11
C LEU A 97 8.51 -1.59 -17.70
N GLU A 98 8.54 -2.38 -16.63
CA GLU A 98 9.76 -3.06 -16.19
C GLU A 98 10.10 -4.24 -17.13
N THR A 99 11.29 -4.22 -17.74
CA THR A 99 11.78 -5.28 -18.64
C THR A 99 13.20 -5.72 -18.29
N PRO A 100 13.44 -7.01 -17.99
CA PRO A 100 12.43 -8.03 -17.73
C PRO A 100 11.68 -7.74 -16.42
N ALA A 101 10.42 -8.19 -16.30
CA ALA A 101 9.66 -8.05 -15.05
C ALA A 101 10.41 -8.73 -13.89
N TRP A 102 10.39 -8.12 -12.69
CA TRP A 102 10.84 -8.75 -11.45
C TRP A 102 10.17 -10.13 -11.27
N PRO A 103 10.89 -11.21 -10.86
CA PRO A 103 12.22 -11.23 -10.24
C PRO A 103 13.38 -11.46 -11.21
N ALA A 104 13.16 -11.52 -12.52
CA ALA A 104 14.23 -11.87 -13.48
C ALA A 104 15.40 -10.85 -13.52
N SER A 105 15.18 -9.60 -13.09
CA SER A 105 16.20 -8.55 -12.98
C SER A 105 17.09 -8.65 -11.73
N THR A 106 16.73 -9.47 -10.74
CA THR A 106 17.24 -9.41 -9.35
C THR A 106 17.26 -10.73 -8.59
N ALA A 107 16.95 -11.84 -9.27
CA ALA A 107 16.71 -13.18 -8.74
C ALA A 107 17.82 -13.78 -7.86
N SER A 108 18.95 -13.10 -7.65
CA SER A 108 20.09 -13.69 -6.94
C SER A 108 20.24 -13.30 -5.46
N THR A 109 19.48 -12.35 -4.88
CA THR A 109 19.90 -11.82 -3.55
C THR A 109 18.81 -11.51 -2.50
N THR A 110 17.51 -11.56 -2.81
CA THR A 110 16.48 -11.14 -1.83
C THR A 110 15.52 -12.26 -1.44
N THR A 111 15.47 -12.62 -0.16
CA THR A 111 14.54 -13.61 0.46
C THR A 111 13.03 -13.31 0.23
N CYS A 112 12.69 -12.13 -0.30
CA CYS A 112 11.32 -11.69 -0.55
C CYS A 112 10.84 -11.96 -1.99
N ALA A 113 11.59 -12.69 -2.82
CA ALA A 113 11.24 -12.91 -4.23
C ALA A 113 9.89 -13.62 -4.42
N ASP A 114 9.66 -14.76 -3.76
CA ASP A 114 8.40 -15.52 -3.88
C ASP A 114 7.20 -14.78 -3.26
N PRO A 115 7.31 -14.19 -2.04
CA PRO A 115 6.22 -13.40 -1.47
C PRO A 115 5.78 -12.23 -2.35
N ILE A 116 6.72 -11.44 -2.88
CA ILE A 116 6.39 -10.29 -3.73
C ILE A 116 5.85 -10.76 -5.09
N GLY A 117 6.44 -11.80 -5.67
CA GLY A 117 6.07 -12.32 -6.99
C GLY A 117 4.68 -12.91 -7.05
N ARG A 118 4.14 -13.41 -5.93
CA ARG A 118 2.87 -14.14 -5.91
C ARG A 118 2.10 -14.03 -4.60
N ASP A 119 2.69 -14.47 -3.49
CA ASP A 119 1.90 -14.82 -2.30
C ASP A 119 1.23 -13.61 -1.67
N ASN A 120 1.89 -12.46 -1.63
CA ASN A 120 1.32 -11.22 -1.10
C ASN A 120 0.07 -10.79 -1.87
N ALA A 121 0.07 -10.96 -3.19
CA ALA A 121 -1.10 -10.63 -4.01
C ALA A 121 -2.26 -11.59 -3.73
N LEU A 122 -1.96 -12.89 -3.58
CA LEU A 122 -2.97 -13.89 -3.22
C LEU A 122 -3.56 -13.59 -1.83
N ASP A 123 -2.72 -13.28 -0.85
CA ASP A 123 -3.15 -12.95 0.50
C ASP A 123 -3.98 -11.67 0.55
N MET A 124 -3.53 -10.63 -0.17
CA MET A 124 -4.27 -9.36 -0.28
C MET A 124 -5.68 -9.59 -0.83
N ILE A 125 -5.78 -10.33 -1.94
CA ILE A 125 -7.05 -10.62 -2.62
C ILE A 125 -7.93 -11.55 -1.78
N ALA A 126 -7.37 -12.64 -1.25
CA ALA A 126 -8.10 -13.58 -0.41
C ALA A 126 -8.69 -12.90 0.83
N ALA A 127 -7.94 -11.97 1.42
CA ALA A 127 -8.42 -11.21 2.55
C ALA A 127 -9.56 -10.24 2.15
N ILE A 128 -9.66 -9.78 0.89
CA ILE A 128 -10.79 -8.94 0.44
C ILE A 128 -12.07 -9.78 0.50
N TYR A 129 -12.01 -11.00 -0.04
CA TYR A 129 -13.14 -11.92 -0.05
C TYR A 129 -13.56 -12.38 1.35
N ARG A 130 -12.61 -12.64 2.26
CA ARG A 130 -12.93 -12.99 3.65
C ARG A 130 -13.70 -11.87 4.34
N ASP A 131 -13.24 -10.63 4.20
CA ASP A 131 -13.89 -9.49 4.85
C ASP A 131 -15.29 -9.24 4.25
N SER A 132 -15.47 -9.40 2.94
CA SER A 132 -16.79 -9.29 2.29
C SER A 132 -17.78 -10.34 2.80
N ALA A 133 -17.35 -11.59 3.01
CA ALA A 133 -18.21 -12.66 3.52
C ALA A 133 -18.72 -12.38 4.95
N VAL A 134 -17.96 -11.63 5.76
CA VAL A 134 -18.36 -11.21 7.11
C VAL A 134 -19.40 -10.07 7.08
N HIS A 135 -19.44 -9.26 6.02
CA HIS A 135 -20.36 -8.12 5.91
C HIS A 135 -21.66 -8.46 5.15
N ASP A 136 -21.77 -9.64 4.53
CA ASP A 136 -22.95 -10.06 3.75
C ASP A 136 -24.09 -10.66 4.61
N THR A 137 -23.94 -10.73 5.94
CA THR A 137 -25.05 -11.15 6.82
C THR A 137 -26.07 -10.04 7.08
N GLY A 138 -25.93 -8.87 6.44
CA GLY A 138 -26.85 -7.76 6.59
C GLY A 138 -26.97 -7.00 5.27
N GLY A 139 -27.99 -7.35 4.48
CA GLY A 139 -28.28 -6.68 3.20
C GLY A 139 -28.29 -5.14 3.30
N PRO A 140 -28.07 -4.45 2.17
CA PRO A 140 -27.78 -3.02 2.13
C PRO A 140 -28.75 -2.19 2.98
N SER A 141 -28.21 -1.32 3.84
CA SER A 141 -29.00 -0.48 4.75
C SER A 141 -29.98 0.46 4.02
N TRP A 142 -29.71 0.78 2.75
CA TRP A 142 -30.59 1.60 1.90
C TRP A 142 -31.84 0.87 1.41
N ALA A 143 -31.89 -0.47 1.49
CA ALA A 143 -33.05 -1.26 1.05
C ALA A 143 -34.18 -1.29 2.09
N ARG A 144 -34.01 -0.68 3.27
CA ARG A 144 -35.00 -0.69 4.37
C ARG A 144 -35.87 0.58 4.45
N SER A 145 -35.78 1.49 3.49
CA SER A 145 -36.38 2.84 3.61
C SER A 145 -37.47 3.20 2.59
N SER A 146 -38.18 2.25 1.98
CA SER A 146 -39.23 2.55 1.00
C SER A 146 -40.62 1.97 1.27
N ALA A 147 -40.97 1.64 2.52
CA ALA A 147 -42.31 1.18 2.87
C ALA A 147 -42.87 1.90 4.11
N SER A 148 -43.10 3.21 3.99
CA SER A 148 -44.06 3.93 4.82
C SER A 148 -44.34 5.32 4.23
N ALA A 149 -45.32 5.39 3.33
CA ALA A 149 -46.20 6.53 3.07
C ALA A 149 -47.43 6.02 2.31
#